data_AF-A0A2T2VHW3-F1
#
_entry.id   AF-A0A2T2VHW3-F1
#
_cell.length_a   1.000
_cell.length_b   1.000
_cell.length_c   1.000
_cell.angle_alpha   90.00
_cell.angle_beta   90.00
_cell.angle_gamma   90.00
#
_symmetry.space_group_name_H-M   'P 1'
#
loop_
_entity.id
_entity.type
_entity.pdbx_description
1 polymer ?
#
loop_
_entity_poly.entity_id
_entity_poly.type
_entity_poly.pdbx_seq_one_letter_code
_entity_poly.pdbx_strand_id
1 'polypeptide(L)'
;MPNDDTLSASALRRITGLEPSPQPSIIPVRTPIVLMHGFGVGASFRRGGHLHQEALHLRSRGVRAIAPNVSPYSTVCARTAQWDDRLRRVLEEVQTQRLVLVAHSMGGLDARYLISEMGWHEQVDALVTIATPHRGSAVASLVLDQPELVRNWLTDAADWLGTHILEDGSADLRQALTEFTPEYIKNTFNSEVPDHPDVAYWSYGCQAGKGTDAPIAPIFRYSNQYLFEREGANDGIVSVQSAHWGEYQGTVDADHSRQVGLSPGLASHFDSNAFYASIAKKLADDGY
;
A
#
# COMPACT_ATOMS: atom_id res chain seq x y z
N MET A 1 35.40 34.49 -41.54
CA MET A 1 34.54 33.39 -42.01
C MET A 1 33.89 32.78 -40.79
N PRO A 2 32.55 32.72 -40.69
CA PRO A 2 31.91 32.11 -39.54
C PRO A 2 32.06 30.59 -39.62
N ASN A 3 32.50 29.95 -38.53
CA ASN A 3 32.58 28.49 -38.39
C ASN A 3 31.16 27.92 -38.39
N ASP A 4 30.88 27.11 -39.41
CA ASP A 4 29.57 26.51 -39.69
C ASP A 4 29.44 25.13 -38.99
N ASP A 5 29.88 25.04 -37.73
CA ASP A 5 29.86 23.80 -36.92
C ASP A 5 28.54 23.62 -36.15
N THR A 6 27.45 24.22 -36.63
CA THR A 6 26.14 24.11 -35.96
C THR A 6 25.30 23.05 -36.65
N LEU A 7 25.31 21.82 -36.13
CA LEU A 7 24.38 20.78 -36.59
C LEU A 7 22.95 21.21 -36.27
N SER A 8 22.10 21.28 -37.29
CA SER A 8 20.69 21.60 -37.09
C SER A 8 20.00 20.53 -36.24
N ALA A 9 18.98 20.91 -35.47
CA ALA A 9 18.21 19.98 -34.65
C ALA A 9 17.63 18.81 -35.47
N SER A 10 17.36 19.02 -36.77
CA SER A 10 16.91 17.99 -37.69
C SER A 10 18.03 17.04 -38.16
N ALA A 11 19.26 17.53 -38.31
CA ALA A 11 20.43 16.70 -38.58
C ALA A 11 20.80 15.83 -37.37
N LEU A 12 20.77 16.40 -36.16
CA LEU A 12 20.97 15.68 -34.89
C LEU A 12 19.94 14.56 -34.69
N ARG A 13 18.66 14.77 -35.02
CA ARG A 13 17.61 13.73 -34.94
C ARG A 13 17.88 12.55 -35.88
N ARG A 14 18.31 12.81 -37.13
CA ARG A 14 18.63 11.73 -38.09
C ARG A 14 19.87 10.95 -37.69
N ILE A 15 20.87 11.62 -37.12
CA ILE A 15 22.13 10.99 -36.69
C ILE A 15 21.92 10.15 -35.43
N THR A 16 21.07 10.60 -34.50
CA THR A 16 20.86 9.94 -33.20
C THR A 16 19.69 8.96 -33.18
N GLY A 17 18.74 9.06 -34.12
CA GLY A 17 17.51 8.25 -34.11
C GLY A 17 16.58 8.55 -32.92
N LEU A 18 16.80 9.67 -32.22
CA LEU A 18 16.01 10.06 -31.05
C LEU A 18 14.70 10.72 -31.51
N GLU A 19 13.65 9.92 -31.63
CA GLU A 19 12.27 10.43 -31.68
C GLU A 19 11.88 10.95 -30.28
N PRO A 20 11.24 12.13 -30.16
CA PRO A 20 10.73 12.59 -28.88
C PRO A 20 9.60 11.66 -28.44
N SER A 21 9.90 10.75 -27.51
CA SER A 21 8.87 10.01 -26.79
C SER A 21 7.94 11.02 -26.09
N PRO A 22 6.60 10.90 -26.25
CA PRO A 22 5.68 11.78 -25.55
C PRO A 22 5.93 11.65 -24.05
N GLN A 23 6.04 12.80 -23.36
CA GLN A 23 6.12 12.84 -21.90
C GLN A 23 4.85 12.19 -21.31
N PRO A 24 4.94 11.51 -20.16
CA PRO A 24 3.76 10.95 -19.51
C PRO A 24 2.73 12.05 -19.21
N SER A 25 1.45 11.72 -19.36
CA SER A 25 0.36 12.67 -19.08
C SER A 25 0.40 13.13 -17.62
N ILE A 26 0.23 14.43 -17.39
CA ILE A 26 0.13 15.00 -16.05
C ILE A 26 -1.22 14.65 -15.42
N ILE A 27 -1.21 14.29 -14.13
CA ILE A 27 -2.41 14.06 -13.32
C ILE A 27 -2.56 15.25 -12.36
N PRO A 28 -3.58 16.10 -12.54
CA PRO A 28 -3.69 17.38 -11.83
C PRO A 28 -4.36 17.23 -10.45
N VAL A 29 -3.93 16.26 -9.64
CA VAL A 29 -4.40 16.14 -8.24
C VAL A 29 -3.84 17.30 -7.42
N ARG A 30 -4.70 17.98 -6.65
CA ARG A 30 -4.35 19.22 -5.95
C ARG A 30 -3.67 18.93 -4.62
N THR A 31 -4.18 17.99 -3.86
CA THR A 31 -3.73 17.58 -2.54
C THR A 31 -2.62 16.53 -2.68
N PRO A 32 -1.50 16.69 -1.95
CA PRO A 32 -0.43 15.69 -1.96
C PRO A 32 -0.91 14.32 -1.50
N ILE A 33 -0.34 13.27 -2.11
CA ILE A 33 -0.68 11.89 -1.81
C ILE A 33 0.43 11.27 -0.96
N VAL A 34 0.07 10.70 0.19
CA VAL A 34 0.96 9.86 0.98
C VAL A 34 0.59 8.40 0.79
N LEU A 35 1.55 7.60 0.34
CA LEU A 35 1.42 6.16 0.17
C LEU A 35 1.82 5.46 1.47
N MET A 36 0.88 4.73 2.08
CA MET A 36 1.09 4.03 3.34
C MET A 36 1.20 2.52 3.09
N HIS A 37 2.33 1.93 3.45
CA HIS A 37 2.57 0.50 3.26
C HIS A 37 1.97 -0.35 4.39
N GLY A 38 1.76 -1.63 4.11
CA GLY A 38 1.24 -2.60 5.07
C GLY A 38 2.32 -3.32 5.89
N PHE A 39 1.94 -4.50 6.37
CA PHE A 39 2.75 -5.42 7.16
C PHE A 39 3.67 -6.28 6.28
N GLY A 40 4.87 -6.60 6.76
CA GLY A 40 5.80 -7.52 6.10
C GLY A 40 6.91 -6.89 5.26
N VAL A 41 7.90 -7.72 4.87
CA VAL A 41 9.20 -7.36 4.23
C VAL A 41 9.20 -7.22 2.71
N GLY A 42 8.03 -7.13 2.06
CA GLY A 42 7.95 -7.07 0.59
C GLY A 42 8.88 -6.04 -0.08
N ALA A 43 9.37 -5.03 0.66
CA ALA A 43 10.26 -3.99 0.16
C ALA A 43 11.63 -3.90 0.80
N SER A 44 12.02 -4.85 1.63
CA SER A 44 13.39 -4.92 2.15
C SER A 44 14.43 -5.10 1.03
N PHE A 45 13.99 -5.41 -0.20
CA PHE A 45 14.83 -5.56 -1.40
C PHE A 45 14.84 -4.34 -2.34
N ARG A 46 14.08 -3.28 -2.07
CA ARG A 46 14.02 -2.08 -2.94
C ARG A 46 14.66 -0.88 -2.26
N ARG A 47 15.71 -0.32 -2.87
CA ARG A 47 16.28 0.98 -2.47
C ARG A 47 15.15 2.03 -2.47
N GLY A 48 14.70 2.45 -1.29
CA GLY A 48 13.67 3.48 -1.11
C GLY A 48 12.39 3.04 -0.37
N GLY A 49 12.14 1.74 -0.17
CA GLY A 49 11.00 1.23 0.60
C GLY A 49 9.79 0.78 -0.23
N HIS A 50 8.66 0.51 0.45
CA HIS A 50 7.54 -0.30 -0.07
C HIS A 50 6.84 0.23 -1.29
N LEU A 51 6.40 1.48 -1.23
CA LEU A 51 5.64 2.12 -2.29
C LEU A 51 6.49 3.17 -3.00
N HIS A 52 7.82 3.02 -2.94
CA HIS A 52 8.76 3.99 -3.48
C HIS A 52 8.65 4.11 -5.00
N GLN A 53 8.52 2.97 -5.71
CA GLN A 53 8.41 2.98 -7.16
C GLN A 53 7.09 3.58 -7.62
N GLU A 54 6.01 3.26 -6.91
CA GLU A 54 4.68 3.82 -7.13
C GLU A 54 4.69 5.34 -6.90
N ALA A 55 5.32 5.82 -5.82
CA ALA A 55 5.49 7.25 -5.57
C ALA A 55 6.34 7.94 -6.65
N LEU A 56 7.45 7.35 -7.09
CA LEU A 56 8.26 7.89 -8.18
C LEU A 56 7.47 7.92 -9.51
N HIS A 57 6.67 6.90 -9.78
CA HIS A 57 5.82 6.86 -10.96
C HIS A 57 4.78 7.98 -10.93
N LEU A 58 4.10 8.18 -9.80
CA LEU A 58 3.16 9.28 -9.61
C LEU A 58 3.85 10.65 -9.78
N ARG A 59 5.05 10.83 -9.21
CA ARG A 59 5.85 12.06 -9.39
C ARG A 59 6.24 12.30 -10.84
N SER A 60 6.53 11.26 -11.61
CA SER A 60 6.79 11.39 -13.05
C SER A 60 5.59 11.92 -13.84
N ARG A 61 4.38 11.84 -13.27
CA ARG A 61 3.11 12.36 -13.80
C ARG A 61 2.67 13.67 -13.12
N GLY A 62 3.57 14.37 -12.44
CA GLY A 62 3.29 15.67 -11.80
C GLY A 62 2.56 15.59 -10.46
N VAL A 63 2.31 14.40 -9.91
CA VAL A 63 1.68 14.23 -8.60
C VAL A 63 2.70 14.47 -7.48
N ARG A 64 2.31 15.25 -6.46
CA ARG A 64 3.09 15.40 -5.22
C ARG A 64 2.90 14.16 -4.34
N ALA A 65 3.55 13.05 -4.72
CA ALA A 65 3.47 11.76 -4.04
C ALA A 65 4.69 11.46 -3.16
N ILE A 66 4.45 10.95 -1.95
CA ILE A 66 5.49 10.59 -0.97
C ILE A 66 5.16 9.21 -0.39
N ALA A 67 6.17 8.37 -0.16
CA ALA A 67 6.00 7.05 0.45
C ALA A 67 6.98 6.88 1.63
N PRO A 68 6.68 7.44 2.82
CA PRO A 68 7.49 7.20 4.00
C PRO A 68 7.44 5.73 4.43
N ASN A 69 8.40 5.31 5.26
CA ASN A 69 8.42 3.97 5.83
C ASN A 69 8.30 4.03 7.35
N VAL A 70 7.64 3.02 7.91
CA VAL A 70 7.53 2.71 9.34
C VAL A 70 7.93 1.26 9.59
N SER A 71 8.01 0.84 10.85
CA SER A 71 8.32 -0.55 11.21
C SER A 71 7.40 -1.56 10.50
N PRO A 72 7.96 -2.56 9.77
CA PRO A 72 7.17 -3.51 8.98
C PRO A 72 6.45 -4.58 9.82
N TYR A 73 6.89 -4.81 11.06
CA TYR A 73 6.41 -5.85 11.97
C TYR A 73 6.13 -5.27 13.35
N SER A 74 5.00 -4.59 13.49
CA SER A 74 4.64 -3.92 14.75
C SER A 74 3.12 -3.75 14.80
N THR A 75 2.59 -3.51 16.00
CA THR A 75 1.17 -3.23 16.23
C THR A 75 0.73 -1.94 15.53
N VAL A 76 -0.58 -1.79 15.31
CA VAL A 76 -1.16 -0.56 14.73
C VAL A 76 -0.74 0.65 15.56
N CYS A 77 -0.92 0.59 16.89
CA CYS A 77 -0.58 1.70 17.79
C CYS A 77 0.90 2.14 17.69
N ALA A 78 1.83 1.20 17.67
CA ALA A 78 3.25 1.52 17.55
C ALA A 78 3.62 2.06 16.15
N ARG A 79 2.96 1.57 15.09
CA ARG A 79 3.15 2.09 13.73
C ARG A 79 2.56 3.48 13.55
N THR A 80 1.40 3.76 14.14
CA THR A 80 0.73 5.06 14.03
C THR A 80 1.50 6.16 14.73
N ALA A 81 2.18 5.87 15.85
CA ALA A 81 3.14 6.80 16.45
C ALA A 81 4.27 7.19 15.47
N GLN A 82 4.80 6.24 14.69
CA GLN A 82 5.78 6.55 13.66
C GLN A 82 5.15 7.30 12.49
N TRP A 83 3.95 6.91 12.04
CA TRP A 83 3.25 7.59 10.96
C TRP A 83 2.93 9.05 11.29
N ASP A 84 2.47 9.36 12.51
CA ASP A 84 2.23 10.74 12.96
C ASP A 84 3.46 11.62 12.73
N ASP A 85 4.60 11.12 13.20
CA ASP A 85 5.92 11.71 13.06
C ASP A 85 6.33 11.92 11.58
N ARG A 86 6.01 10.96 10.71
CA ARG A 86 6.35 11.02 9.28
C ARG A 86 5.42 11.97 8.53
N LEU A 87 4.13 11.91 8.80
CA LEU A 87 3.12 12.74 8.14
C LEU A 87 3.31 14.22 8.49
N ARG A 88 3.67 14.56 9.74
CA ARG A 88 4.03 15.94 10.13
C ARG A 88 5.19 16.48 9.30
N ARG A 89 6.26 15.69 9.13
CA ARG A 89 7.38 16.06 8.26
C ARG A 89 6.95 16.23 6.80
N VAL A 90 6.05 15.37 6.31
CA VAL A 90 5.52 15.50 4.93
C VAL A 90 4.73 16.80 4.75
N LEU A 91 3.88 17.19 5.71
CA LEU A 91 3.16 18.47 5.66
C LEU A 91 4.13 19.66 5.53
N GLU A 92 5.22 19.64 6.31
CA GLU A 92 6.28 20.66 6.27
C GLU A 92 7.02 20.66 4.93
N GLU A 93 7.50 19.50 4.47
CA GLU A 93 8.29 19.35 3.23
C GLU A 93 7.50 19.75 1.99
N VAL A 94 6.20 19.40 1.94
CA VAL A 94 5.34 19.68 0.79
C VAL A 94 4.65 21.05 0.91
N GLN A 95 4.83 21.74 2.04
CA GLN A 95 4.24 23.03 2.36
C GLN A 95 2.71 23.03 2.16
N THR A 96 2.05 22.03 2.74
CA THR A 96 0.60 21.85 2.70
C THR A 96 0.05 21.70 4.11
N GLN A 97 -1.27 21.91 4.26
CA GLN A 97 -1.99 21.61 5.50
C GLN A 97 -2.88 20.38 5.37
N ARG A 98 -3.07 19.87 4.14
CA ARG A 98 -3.95 18.73 3.86
C ARG A 98 -3.26 17.69 2.99
N LEU A 99 -3.65 16.43 3.19
CA LEU A 99 -3.13 15.24 2.54
C LEU A 99 -4.26 14.31 2.11
N VAL A 100 -3.99 13.52 1.07
CA VAL A 100 -4.74 12.30 0.76
C VAL A 100 -3.87 11.11 1.13
N LEU A 101 -4.44 10.14 1.83
CA LEU A 101 -3.78 8.89 2.19
C LEU A 101 -4.20 7.79 1.22
N VAL A 102 -3.24 7.11 0.60
CA VAL A 102 -3.49 5.88 -0.19
C VAL A 102 -2.75 4.74 0.49
N ALA A 103 -3.51 3.84 1.10
CA ALA A 103 -3.00 2.91 2.07
C ALA A 103 -3.23 1.45 1.66
N HIS A 104 -2.17 0.66 1.66
CA HIS A 104 -2.22 -0.75 1.28
C HIS A 104 -2.24 -1.66 2.52
N SER A 105 -3.10 -2.68 2.51
CA SER A 105 -3.14 -3.73 3.55
C SER A 105 -3.25 -3.10 4.95
N MET A 106 -2.38 -3.47 5.89
CA MET A 106 -2.34 -2.90 7.24
C MET A 106 -2.26 -1.36 7.27
N GLY A 107 -1.65 -0.72 6.26
CA GLY A 107 -1.55 0.75 6.22
C GLY A 107 -2.92 1.43 6.28
N GLY A 108 -3.99 0.77 5.80
CA GLY A 108 -5.35 1.31 5.89
C GLY A 108 -5.93 1.24 7.31
N LEU A 109 -5.51 0.27 8.12
CA LEU A 109 -5.84 0.23 9.55
C LEU A 109 -5.06 1.32 10.30
N ASP A 110 -3.77 1.48 10.00
CA ASP A 110 -2.96 2.58 10.54
C ASP A 110 -3.61 3.94 10.24
N ALA A 111 -4.01 4.17 8.98
CA ALA A 111 -4.66 5.40 8.55
C ALA A 111 -5.98 5.66 9.28
N ARG A 112 -6.83 4.65 9.41
CA ARG A 112 -8.10 4.78 10.16
C ARG A 112 -7.84 5.14 11.63
N TYR A 113 -6.87 4.49 12.27
CA TYR A 113 -6.51 4.79 13.66
C TYR A 113 -5.98 6.22 13.81
N LEU A 114 -5.10 6.68 12.90
CA LEU A 114 -4.62 8.07 12.89
C LEU A 114 -5.78 9.08 12.81
N ILE A 115 -6.73 8.82 11.93
CA ILE A 115 -7.85 9.73 11.67
C ILE A 115 -8.82 9.79 12.86
N SER A 116 -9.21 8.63 13.40
CA SER A 116 -10.17 8.54 14.51
C SER A 116 -9.54 8.95 15.84
N GLU A 117 -8.40 8.35 16.19
CA GLU A 117 -7.87 8.39 17.55
C GLU A 117 -6.77 9.44 17.74
N MET A 118 -6.12 9.88 16.66
CA MET A 118 -4.97 10.79 16.73
C MET A 118 -5.21 12.15 16.09
N GLY A 119 -6.46 12.49 15.76
CA GLY A 119 -6.85 13.81 15.28
C GLY A 119 -6.48 14.12 13.82
N TRP A 120 -6.01 13.14 13.04
CA TRP A 120 -5.59 13.38 11.66
C TRP A 120 -6.75 13.71 10.70
N HIS A 121 -8.00 13.57 11.12
CA HIS A 121 -9.15 14.07 10.36
C HIS A 121 -9.02 15.56 10.02
N GLU A 122 -8.32 16.35 10.85
CA GLU A 122 -8.09 17.77 10.57
C GLU A 122 -7.15 18.02 9.38
N GLN A 123 -6.29 17.07 9.01
CA GLN A 123 -5.30 17.22 7.92
C GLN A 123 -5.47 16.19 6.79
N VAL A 124 -6.41 15.26 6.89
CA VAL A 124 -6.68 14.26 5.85
C VAL A 124 -7.98 14.60 5.13
N ASP A 125 -7.92 14.73 3.81
CA ASP A 125 -9.10 14.96 2.95
C ASP A 125 -9.80 13.65 2.59
N ALA A 126 -9.01 12.63 2.27
CA ALA A 126 -9.50 11.32 1.88
C ALA A 126 -8.51 10.21 2.28
N LEU A 127 -9.08 9.05 2.60
CA LEU A 127 -8.39 7.79 2.75
C LEU A 127 -8.87 6.83 1.66
N VAL A 128 -7.95 6.39 0.80
CA VAL A 128 -8.16 5.31 -0.16
C VAL A 128 -7.45 4.06 0.34
N THR A 129 -8.18 2.98 0.60
CA THR A 129 -7.59 1.70 1.00
C THR A 129 -7.50 0.70 -0.15
N ILE A 130 -6.45 -0.10 -0.17
CA ILE A 130 -6.21 -1.17 -1.15
C ILE A 130 -5.98 -2.46 -0.38
N ALA A 131 -6.91 -3.40 -0.51
CA ALA A 131 -6.86 -4.71 0.15
C ALA A 131 -6.60 -4.63 1.67
N THR A 132 -7.13 -3.60 2.34
CA THR A 132 -7.04 -3.47 3.79
C THR A 132 -7.99 -4.45 4.47
N PRO A 133 -7.55 -5.23 5.47
CA PRO A 133 -8.42 -6.20 6.15
C PRO A 133 -9.37 -5.50 7.15
N HIS A 134 -10.34 -4.73 6.66
CA HIS A 134 -11.29 -3.98 7.51
C HIS A 134 -12.22 -4.89 8.33
N ARG A 135 -12.27 -6.19 8.03
CA ARG A 135 -12.95 -7.23 8.83
C ARG A 135 -11.98 -8.32 9.29
N GLY A 136 -10.69 -8.02 9.29
CA GLY A 136 -9.60 -8.95 9.57
C GLY A 136 -9.31 -9.90 8.41
N SER A 137 -8.32 -10.76 8.60
CA SER A 137 -7.94 -11.81 7.68
C SER A 137 -7.94 -13.14 8.42
N ALA A 138 -8.72 -14.12 7.93
CA ALA A 138 -8.66 -15.47 8.50
C ALA A 138 -7.28 -16.14 8.33
N VAL A 139 -6.42 -15.62 7.45
CA VAL A 139 -5.02 -16.06 7.35
C VAL A 139 -4.23 -15.66 8.60
N ALA A 140 -4.53 -14.52 9.23
CA ALA A 140 -3.88 -14.13 10.47
C ALA A 140 -4.16 -15.12 11.60
N SER A 141 -5.42 -15.55 11.76
CA SER A 141 -5.79 -16.62 12.69
C SER A 141 -5.08 -17.93 12.35
N LEU A 142 -5.06 -18.32 11.07
CA LEU A 142 -4.37 -19.53 10.61
C LEU A 142 -2.87 -19.53 10.93
N VAL A 143 -2.20 -18.37 10.79
CA VAL A 143 -0.78 -18.23 11.14
C VAL A 143 -0.58 -18.31 12.65
N LEU A 144 -1.44 -17.67 13.45
CA LEU A 144 -1.36 -17.73 14.92
C LEU A 144 -1.54 -19.16 15.46
N ASP A 145 -2.38 -19.96 14.79
CA ASP A 145 -2.59 -21.38 15.12
C ASP A 145 -1.41 -22.29 14.72
N GLN A 146 -0.43 -21.77 13.97
CA GLN A 146 0.72 -22.51 13.48
C GLN A 146 2.04 -21.95 14.06
N PRO A 147 2.57 -22.54 15.16
CA PRO A 147 3.76 -22.04 15.85
C PRO A 147 5.00 -21.90 14.95
N GLU A 148 5.19 -22.80 14.00
CA GLU A 148 6.34 -22.78 13.10
C GLU A 148 6.28 -21.63 12.08
N LEU A 149 5.09 -21.23 11.62
CA LEU A 149 4.95 -20.06 10.75
C LEU A 149 5.26 -18.77 11.51
N VAL A 150 4.79 -18.64 12.75
CA VAL A 150 5.14 -17.51 13.61
C VAL A 150 6.65 -17.45 13.82
N ARG A 151 7.30 -18.58 14.10
CA ARG A 151 8.77 -18.67 14.28
C ARG A 151 9.54 -18.18 13.05
N ASN A 152 9.16 -18.63 11.86
CA ASN A 152 9.84 -18.20 10.63
C ASN A 152 9.77 -16.68 10.43
N TRP A 153 8.60 -16.08 10.67
CA TRP A 153 8.43 -14.63 10.57
C TRP A 153 9.24 -13.86 11.62
N LEU A 154 9.40 -14.42 12.82
CA LEU A 154 10.26 -13.84 13.85
C LEU A 154 11.72 -13.80 13.43
N THR A 155 12.20 -14.88 12.80
CA THR A 155 13.55 -14.92 12.24
C THR A 155 13.74 -13.84 11.18
N ASP A 156 12.80 -13.72 10.23
CA ASP A 156 12.86 -12.70 9.18
C ASP A 156 12.82 -11.27 9.74
N ALA A 157 12.01 -11.03 10.78
CA ALA A 157 11.93 -9.72 11.44
C ALA A 157 13.22 -9.37 12.21
N ALA A 158 13.81 -10.35 12.90
CA ALA A 158 15.06 -10.19 13.63
C ALA A 158 16.24 -9.87 12.70
N ASP A 159 16.31 -10.54 11.54
CA ASP A 159 17.33 -10.30 10.53
C ASP A 159 17.24 -8.88 9.94
N TRP A 160 16.03 -8.29 9.88
CA TRP A 160 15.82 -6.91 9.40
C TRP A 160 16.21 -5.84 10.43
N LEU A 161 15.86 -6.03 11.71
CA LEU A 161 16.11 -5.05 12.77
C LEU A 161 17.60 -4.87 13.09
N GLY A 162 18.47 -5.78 12.63
CA GLY A 162 19.82 -5.91 13.15
C GLY A 162 19.78 -6.44 14.58
N THR A 163 20.84 -7.10 15.05
CA THR A 163 20.87 -7.89 16.29
C THR A 163 20.75 -7.09 17.61
N HIS A 164 20.05 -5.97 17.65
CA HIS A 164 19.77 -5.24 18.88
C HIS A 164 18.26 -5.16 19.13
N ILE A 165 17.87 -5.78 20.26
CA ILE A 165 16.53 -5.93 20.86
C ILE A 165 15.85 -7.24 20.47
N LEU A 166 16.29 -8.34 21.09
CA LEU A 166 15.61 -9.64 21.06
C LEU A 166 15.27 -10.09 22.47
N GLU A 167 14.25 -9.45 23.05
CA GLU A 167 13.37 -10.09 24.05
C GLU A 167 11.89 -9.73 23.72
N ASP A 168 11.61 -8.50 23.27
CA ASP A 168 10.23 -8.01 23.02
C ASP A 168 9.64 -8.27 21.62
N GLY A 169 10.46 -8.46 20.58
CA GLY A 169 9.99 -8.53 19.18
C GLY A 169 9.03 -9.70 18.87
N SER A 170 9.04 -10.75 19.69
CA SER A 170 8.13 -11.89 19.49
C SER A 170 6.73 -11.71 20.03
N ALA A 171 6.61 -10.93 21.11
CA ALA A 171 5.32 -10.52 21.63
C ALA A 171 4.67 -9.53 20.66
N ASP A 172 5.43 -8.55 20.16
CA ASP A 172 4.93 -7.53 19.24
C ASP A 172 4.47 -8.11 17.90
N LEU A 173 5.19 -9.08 17.32
CA LEU A 173 4.74 -9.74 16.10
C LEU A 173 3.44 -10.54 16.32
N ARG A 174 3.38 -11.32 17.40
CA ARG A 174 2.17 -12.09 17.75
C ARG A 174 1.00 -11.16 18.02
N GLN A 175 1.24 -10.04 18.68
CA GLN A 175 0.24 -9.03 18.93
C GLN A 175 -0.22 -8.39 17.62
N ALA A 176 0.69 -7.99 16.74
CA ALA A 176 0.35 -7.45 15.43
C ALA A 176 -0.50 -8.43 14.60
N LEU A 177 -0.15 -9.72 14.59
CA LEU A 177 -0.96 -10.76 13.95
C LEU A 177 -2.34 -10.90 14.60
N THR A 178 -2.42 -10.83 15.93
CA THR A 178 -3.70 -10.82 16.68
C THR A 178 -4.57 -9.65 16.23
N GLU A 179 -3.97 -8.48 16.05
CA GLU A 179 -4.65 -7.25 15.60
C GLU A 179 -5.20 -7.36 14.17
N PHE A 180 -4.80 -8.36 13.38
CA PHE A 180 -5.36 -8.63 12.05
C PHE A 180 -6.44 -9.70 12.04
N THR A 181 -6.70 -10.37 13.16
CA THR A 181 -7.71 -11.43 13.21
C THR A 181 -9.10 -10.85 13.00
N PRO A 182 -10.03 -11.59 12.38
CA PRO A 182 -11.42 -11.16 12.26
C PRO A 182 -12.07 -10.87 13.61
N GLU A 183 -11.69 -11.63 14.65
CA GLU A 183 -12.17 -11.43 16.02
C GLU A 183 -11.76 -10.06 16.56
N TYR A 184 -10.46 -9.74 16.57
CA TYR A 184 -9.97 -8.46 17.07
C TYR A 184 -10.51 -7.28 16.26
N ILE A 185 -10.46 -7.37 14.93
CA ILE A 185 -10.91 -6.26 14.08
C ILE A 185 -12.40 -5.96 14.28
N LYS A 186 -13.23 -7.00 14.37
CA LYS A 186 -14.67 -6.84 14.51
C LYS A 186 -15.08 -6.41 15.92
N ASN A 187 -14.46 -6.96 16.95
CA ASN A 187 -14.91 -6.80 18.33
C ASN A 187 -14.16 -5.71 19.11
N THR A 188 -13.04 -5.20 18.58
CA THR A 188 -12.22 -4.18 19.24
C THR A 188 -11.93 -3.02 18.29
N PHE A 189 -11.19 -3.27 17.20
CA PHE A 189 -10.69 -2.20 16.35
C PHE A 189 -11.81 -1.35 15.73
N ASN A 190 -12.80 -1.98 15.08
CA ASN A 190 -13.84 -1.23 14.38
C ASN A 190 -14.80 -0.48 15.31
N SER A 191 -14.95 -0.91 16.57
CA SER A 191 -15.75 -0.17 17.55
C SER A 191 -15.01 1.04 18.12
N GLU A 192 -13.69 0.94 18.24
CA GLU A 192 -12.84 2.01 18.76
C GLU A 192 -12.42 3.01 17.67
N VAL A 193 -12.44 2.60 16.41
CA VAL A 193 -11.94 3.39 15.27
C VAL A 193 -13.05 3.61 14.23
N PRO A 194 -14.10 4.40 14.57
CA PRO A 194 -15.13 4.80 13.62
C PRO A 194 -14.58 5.73 12.54
N ASP A 195 -15.28 5.81 11.41
CA ASP A 195 -14.98 6.79 10.37
C ASP A 195 -15.34 8.21 10.84
N HIS A 196 -14.43 9.15 10.66
CA HIS A 196 -14.69 10.57 10.90
C HIS A 196 -15.48 11.21 9.73
N PRO A 197 -16.57 11.97 9.97
CA PRO A 197 -17.44 12.50 8.90
C PRO A 197 -16.76 13.49 7.95
N ASP A 198 -15.68 14.14 8.39
CA ASP A 198 -14.93 15.13 7.59
C ASP A 198 -13.95 14.50 6.60
N VAL A 199 -13.80 13.17 6.61
CA VAL A 199 -12.87 12.44 5.74
C VAL A 199 -13.65 11.55 4.78
N ALA A 200 -13.31 11.57 3.50
CA ALA A 200 -13.84 10.60 2.54
C ALA A 200 -13.11 9.27 2.64
N TYR A 201 -13.85 8.15 2.60
CA TYR A 201 -13.29 6.80 2.66
C TYR A 201 -13.62 6.05 1.39
N TRP A 202 -12.60 5.66 0.64
CA TRP A 202 -12.72 4.81 -0.54
C TRP A 202 -11.97 3.50 -0.32
N SER A 203 -12.41 2.44 -0.98
CA SER A 203 -11.68 1.17 -0.93
C SER A 203 -11.69 0.42 -2.25
N TYR A 204 -10.60 -0.32 -2.48
CA TYR A 204 -10.47 -1.31 -3.53
C TYR A 204 -10.23 -2.68 -2.91
N GLY A 205 -10.99 -3.66 -3.37
CA GLY A 205 -10.66 -5.07 -3.13
C GLY A 205 -9.69 -5.57 -4.19
N CYS A 206 -9.04 -6.68 -3.91
CA CYS A 206 -8.19 -7.36 -4.89
C CYS A 206 -8.48 -8.86 -4.87
N GLN A 207 -8.30 -9.51 -6.03
CA GLN A 207 -8.56 -10.92 -6.19
C GLN A 207 -7.57 -11.60 -7.13
N ALA A 208 -7.24 -12.85 -6.84
CA ALA A 208 -6.49 -13.74 -7.71
C ALA A 208 -6.71 -15.20 -7.31
N GLY A 209 -6.35 -16.13 -8.20
CA GLY A 209 -6.45 -17.56 -7.95
C GLY A 209 -7.88 -18.07 -8.08
N LYS A 210 -8.34 -18.83 -7.08
CA LYS A 210 -9.64 -19.52 -7.15
C LYS A 210 -10.80 -18.54 -7.37
N GLY A 211 -11.65 -18.87 -8.35
CA GLY A 211 -12.81 -18.05 -8.71
C GLY A 211 -12.48 -16.86 -9.61
N THR A 212 -11.27 -16.77 -10.16
CA THR A 212 -10.82 -15.65 -11.00
C THR A 212 -9.99 -16.17 -12.19
N ASP A 213 -9.85 -15.34 -13.24
CA ASP A 213 -8.92 -15.61 -14.35
C ASP A 213 -7.48 -15.15 -14.05
N ALA A 214 -7.30 -14.38 -12.97
CA ALA A 214 -6.00 -13.90 -12.55
C ALA A 214 -5.23 -15.02 -11.81
N PRO A 215 -4.03 -15.43 -12.25
CA PRO A 215 -3.23 -16.42 -11.54
C PRO A 215 -2.79 -15.88 -10.18
N ILE A 216 -2.57 -16.77 -9.21
CA ILE A 216 -2.03 -16.43 -7.89
C ILE A 216 -0.59 -16.89 -7.74
N ALA A 217 0.26 -16.05 -7.14
CA ALA A 217 1.64 -16.43 -6.82
C ALA A 217 1.68 -17.73 -6.00
N PRO A 218 2.65 -18.65 -6.27
CA PRO A 218 2.73 -19.95 -5.60
C PRO A 218 2.70 -19.88 -4.06
N ILE A 219 3.33 -18.85 -3.48
CA ILE A 219 3.38 -18.63 -2.02
C ILE A 219 2.00 -18.41 -1.39
N PHE A 220 1.04 -17.87 -2.15
CA PHE A 220 -0.31 -17.59 -1.65
C PHE A 220 -1.33 -18.69 -1.99
N ARG A 221 -0.93 -19.78 -2.67
CA ARG A 221 -1.91 -20.80 -3.11
C ARG A 221 -2.69 -21.44 -1.97
N TYR A 222 -1.99 -21.74 -0.86
CA TYR A 222 -2.62 -22.37 0.30
C TYR A 222 -3.60 -21.41 0.99
N SER A 223 -3.15 -20.19 1.30
CA SER A 223 -3.97 -19.17 1.95
C SER A 223 -5.13 -18.70 1.06
N ASN A 224 -4.93 -18.61 -0.25
CA ASN A 224 -5.99 -18.33 -1.22
C ASN A 224 -7.10 -19.36 -1.18
N GLN A 225 -6.73 -20.65 -1.15
CA GLN A 225 -7.71 -21.72 -1.05
C GLN A 225 -8.47 -21.65 0.28
N TYR A 226 -7.73 -21.48 1.37
CA TYR A 226 -8.27 -21.39 2.71
C TYR A 226 -9.29 -20.25 2.85
N LEU A 227 -8.97 -19.07 2.31
CA LEU A 227 -9.88 -17.92 2.26
C LEU A 227 -11.04 -18.16 1.32
N PHE A 228 -10.82 -18.76 0.14
CA PHE A 228 -11.87 -18.99 -0.85
C PHE A 228 -13.01 -19.84 -0.30
N GLU A 229 -12.68 -20.89 0.47
CA GLU A 229 -13.67 -21.75 1.12
C GLU A 229 -14.51 -21.04 2.18
N ARG A 230 -14.04 -19.91 2.74
CA ARG A 230 -14.66 -19.21 3.89
C ARG A 230 -15.32 -17.90 3.52
N GLU A 231 -14.67 -17.14 2.65
CA GLU A 231 -14.96 -15.72 2.37
C GLU A 231 -15.06 -15.43 0.86
N GLY A 232 -14.78 -16.43 0.00
CA GLY A 232 -14.83 -16.29 -1.46
C GLY A 232 -13.58 -15.62 -2.07
N ALA A 233 -13.79 -14.83 -3.13
CA ALA A 233 -12.69 -14.21 -3.88
C ALA A 233 -11.76 -13.38 -2.97
N ASN A 234 -10.46 -13.54 -3.17
CA ASN A 234 -9.43 -12.96 -2.31
C ASN A 234 -8.09 -12.83 -3.06
N ASP A 235 -7.18 -12.03 -2.52
CA ASP A 235 -5.86 -11.77 -3.10
C ASP A 235 -4.76 -12.70 -2.56
N GLY A 236 -5.13 -13.72 -1.77
CA GLY A 236 -4.23 -14.62 -1.07
C GLY A 236 -4.00 -14.29 0.39
N ILE A 237 -4.30 -13.07 0.85
CA ILE A 237 -4.16 -12.64 2.25
C ILE A 237 -5.45 -12.01 2.77
N VAL A 238 -6.14 -11.22 1.96
CA VAL A 238 -7.36 -10.49 2.33
C VAL A 238 -8.47 -10.83 1.33
N SER A 239 -9.66 -11.14 1.84
CA SER A 239 -10.83 -11.34 0.99
C SER A 239 -11.36 -10.01 0.46
N VAL A 240 -12.02 -10.08 -0.71
CA VAL A 240 -12.72 -8.91 -1.28
C VAL A 240 -13.77 -8.38 -0.30
N GLN A 241 -14.46 -9.28 0.40
CA GLN A 241 -15.43 -8.91 1.43
C GLN A 241 -14.80 -8.17 2.61
N SER A 242 -13.62 -8.60 3.08
CA SER A 242 -12.91 -7.90 4.16
C SER A 242 -12.37 -6.54 3.71
N ALA A 243 -11.97 -6.41 2.45
CA ALA A 243 -11.46 -5.17 1.87
C ALA A 243 -12.52 -4.07 1.66
N HIS A 244 -13.80 -4.42 1.59
CA HIS A 244 -14.88 -3.48 1.28
C HIS A 244 -15.16 -2.49 2.43
N TRP A 245 -14.86 -1.21 2.24
CA TRP A 245 -15.06 -0.14 3.23
C TRP A 245 -15.41 1.21 2.60
N GLY A 246 -16.18 2.06 3.28
CA GLY A 246 -16.62 3.35 2.74
C GLY A 246 -17.30 3.19 1.36
N GLU A 247 -16.95 4.09 0.44
CA GLU A 247 -17.34 3.99 -0.97
C GLU A 247 -16.44 2.98 -1.71
N TYR A 248 -17.01 1.84 -2.07
CA TYR A 248 -16.27 0.78 -2.76
C TYR A 248 -16.10 1.09 -4.24
N GLN A 249 -14.85 1.19 -4.67
CA GLN A 249 -14.49 1.62 -6.03
C GLN A 249 -14.31 0.45 -7.00
N GLY A 250 -14.19 -0.78 -6.50
CA GLY A 250 -14.16 -1.99 -7.31
C GLY A 250 -13.14 -3.02 -6.84
N THR A 251 -13.11 -4.13 -7.56
CA THR A 251 -12.18 -5.24 -7.32
C THR A 251 -11.14 -5.30 -8.44
N VAL A 252 -9.87 -5.46 -8.07
CA VAL A 252 -8.73 -5.48 -9.00
C VAL A 252 -8.13 -6.88 -9.08
N ASP A 253 -7.80 -7.33 -10.29
CA ASP A 253 -7.22 -8.64 -10.55
C ASP A 253 -5.70 -8.66 -10.23
N ALA A 254 -5.38 -8.74 -8.95
CA ALA A 254 -4.01 -8.83 -8.43
C ALA A 254 -3.97 -9.61 -7.10
N ASP A 255 -2.95 -10.44 -6.92
CA ASP A 255 -2.62 -10.99 -5.59
C ASP A 255 -1.95 -9.93 -4.71
N HIS A 256 -1.87 -10.22 -3.42
CA HIS A 256 -1.42 -9.27 -2.39
C HIS A 256 -0.02 -8.67 -2.67
N SER A 257 0.87 -9.43 -3.30
CA SER A 257 2.22 -8.96 -3.60
C SER A 257 2.27 -8.03 -4.82
N ARG A 258 1.47 -8.35 -5.85
CA ARG A 258 1.46 -7.59 -7.10
C ARG A 258 0.88 -6.20 -6.95
N GLN A 259 0.00 -5.98 -5.99
CA GLN A 259 -0.58 -4.66 -5.69
C GLN A 259 0.51 -3.61 -5.43
N VAL A 260 1.65 -4.02 -4.86
CA VAL A 260 2.82 -3.15 -4.57
C VAL A 260 3.99 -3.42 -5.50
N GLY A 261 3.69 -3.94 -6.69
CA GLY A 261 4.64 -4.18 -7.77
C GLY A 261 5.55 -5.39 -7.55
N LEU A 262 5.34 -6.22 -6.54
CA LEU A 262 6.15 -7.43 -6.34
C LEU A 262 5.61 -8.55 -7.22
N SER A 263 6.41 -8.99 -8.19
CA SER A 263 6.04 -10.06 -9.09
C SER A 263 7.05 -11.21 -8.98
N PRO A 264 6.73 -12.29 -8.24
CA PRO A 264 7.48 -13.53 -8.37
C PRO A 264 7.21 -14.08 -9.77
N GLY A 265 8.27 -14.39 -10.54
CA GLY A 265 8.29 -14.53 -12.00
C GLY A 265 7.41 -15.61 -12.67
N LEU A 266 6.42 -16.16 -11.97
CA LEU A 266 5.41 -17.10 -12.48
C LEU A 266 3.96 -16.55 -12.44
N ALA A 267 3.73 -15.34 -11.91
CA ALA A 267 2.41 -14.70 -11.90
C ALA A 267 2.16 -13.86 -13.17
N SER A 268 0.90 -13.63 -13.55
CA SER A 268 0.56 -12.72 -14.65
C SER A 268 1.01 -11.30 -14.33
N HIS A 269 1.38 -10.56 -15.37
CA HIS A 269 1.78 -9.16 -15.24
C HIS A 269 0.60 -8.33 -14.69
N PHE A 270 0.88 -7.56 -13.64
CA PHE A 270 0.01 -6.53 -13.12
C PHE A 270 0.84 -5.25 -12.98
N ASP A 271 0.34 -4.16 -13.51
CA ASP A 271 1.02 -2.87 -13.47
C ASP A 271 0.53 -2.05 -12.26
N SER A 272 1.22 -2.21 -11.12
CA SER A 272 0.92 -1.43 -9.91
C SER A 272 1.04 0.07 -10.15
N ASN A 273 2.02 0.50 -10.95
CA ASN A 273 2.22 1.91 -11.26
C ASN A 273 1.02 2.51 -12.00
N ALA A 274 0.49 1.81 -13.00
CA ALA A 274 -0.73 2.22 -13.70
C ALA A 274 -1.95 2.21 -12.76
N PHE A 275 -2.04 1.24 -11.86
CA PHE A 275 -3.13 1.18 -10.88
C PHE A 275 -3.11 2.39 -9.93
N TYR A 276 -1.97 2.69 -9.29
CA TYR A 276 -1.85 3.88 -8.43
C TYR A 276 -2.08 5.19 -9.20
N ALA A 277 -1.63 5.28 -10.46
CA ALA A 277 -1.93 6.42 -11.33
C ALA A 277 -3.43 6.56 -11.62
N SER A 278 -4.16 5.44 -11.75
CA SER A 278 -5.62 5.47 -11.92
C SER A 278 -6.35 5.99 -10.68
N ILE A 279 -5.86 5.64 -9.48
CA ILE A 279 -6.39 6.17 -8.20
C ILE A 279 -6.15 7.68 -8.14
N ALA A 280 -4.93 8.14 -8.42
CA ALA A 280 -4.60 9.56 -8.44
C ALA A 280 -5.43 10.34 -9.46
N LYS A 281 -5.71 9.73 -10.63
CA LYS A 281 -6.59 10.33 -11.64
C LYS A 281 -8.01 10.48 -11.12
N LYS A 282 -8.58 9.44 -10.51
CA LYS A 282 -9.92 9.52 -9.94
C LYS A 282 -10.02 10.56 -8.82
N LEU A 283 -9.01 10.61 -7.94
CA LEU A 283 -8.93 11.67 -6.92
C LEU A 283 -8.96 13.06 -7.55
N ALA A 284 -8.17 13.30 -8.62
CA ALA A 284 -8.18 14.57 -9.33
C ALA A 284 -9.54 14.87 -9.99
N ASP A 285 -10.19 13.84 -10.58
CA ASP A 285 -11.50 13.97 -11.22
C ASP A 285 -12.61 14.31 -10.20
N ASP A 286 -12.47 13.87 -8.94
CA ASP A 286 -13.37 14.16 -7.81
C ASP A 286 -12.96 15.44 -7.02
N GLY A 287 -11.96 16.17 -7.49
CA GLY A 287 -11.61 17.51 -7.00
C GLY A 287 -10.56 17.57 -5.90
N TYR A 288 -9.94 16.44 -5.56
CA TYR A 288 -8.79 16.36 -4.66
C TYR A 288 -7.51 16.85 -5.32
#